data_AF-A0A7X8W450-F1
#
_entry.id   AF-A0A7X8W450-F1
#
_cell.length_a   1.000
_cell.length_b   1.000
_cell.length_c   1.000
_cell.angle_alpha   90.00
_cell.angle_beta   90.00
_cell.angle_gamma   90.00
#
_symmetry.space_group_name_H-M   'P 1'
#
loop_
_entity.id
_entity.type
_entity.pdbx_description
1 polymer ?
#
loop_
_entity_poly.entity_id
_entity_poly.type
_entity_poly.pdbx_seq_one_letter_code
_entity_poly.pdbx_strand_id
1 'polypeptide(L)'
;MKMTLRWYGSKFDTVTLKQIRQIPGVVGVITTLYDIPAGELWPLDRIQALKAEIESAGLELSGIESVNIHDSIKIGSPDREKYIENYIETLENLGKCGINMVCYNFMPVFDWTRTDLAKVRADGSTVLAYDQSVVDAIDPQTFFNQTTSSSNGFAMPGWEPERLAHVKELFDAYKDVS
;
A
#
# COMPACT_ATOMS: atom_id res chain seq x y z
N MET A 1 3.61 16.91 18.27
CA MET A 1 3.16 16.51 16.92
C MET A 1 4.37 15.97 16.19
N LYS A 2 4.30 14.75 15.64
CA LYS A 2 5.38 14.18 14.81
C LYS A 2 5.03 14.43 13.35
N MET A 3 5.88 15.12 12.61
CA MET A 3 5.72 15.28 11.17
C MET A 3 6.43 14.12 10.48
N THR A 4 5.70 13.40 9.63
CA THR A 4 6.18 12.20 8.96
C THR A 4 5.92 12.28 7.47
N LEU A 5 6.66 11.49 6.67
CA LEU A 5 6.43 11.34 5.24
C LEU A 5 6.32 9.86 4.88
N ARG A 6 5.42 9.50 3.95
CA ARG A 6 5.27 8.12 3.50
C ARG A 6 6.40 7.74 2.54
N TRP A 7 7.09 6.65 2.80
CA TRP A 7 8.26 6.20 2.04
C TRP A 7 8.15 4.71 1.70
N TYR A 8 8.41 4.32 0.46
CA TYR A 8 8.16 2.95 -0.03
C TYR A 8 9.37 2.01 -0.01
N GLY A 9 10.47 2.41 0.64
CA GLY A 9 11.69 1.61 0.67
C GLY A 9 12.67 1.97 -0.45
N SER A 10 13.96 1.74 -0.23
CA SER A 10 15.03 2.17 -1.14
C SER A 10 15.00 1.49 -2.51
N LYS A 11 14.30 0.35 -2.62
CA LYS A 11 14.13 -0.38 -3.88
C LYS A 11 12.98 0.13 -4.74
N PHE A 12 11.97 0.77 -4.14
CA PHE A 12 10.70 1.09 -4.80
C PHE A 12 10.45 2.60 -4.88
N ASP A 13 10.98 3.37 -3.94
CA ASP A 13 10.80 4.82 -3.89
C ASP A 13 11.94 5.56 -4.60
N THR A 14 11.58 6.55 -5.42
CA THR A 14 12.57 7.46 -6.04
C THR A 14 13.00 8.57 -5.09
N VAL A 15 12.20 8.86 -4.07
CA VAL A 15 12.52 9.80 -3.01
C VAL A 15 13.35 9.08 -1.95
N THR A 16 14.59 9.55 -1.76
CA THR A 16 15.54 8.94 -0.82
C THR A 16 15.31 9.43 0.61
N LEU A 17 15.65 8.60 1.60
CA LEU A 17 15.66 9.01 3.02
C LEU A 17 16.53 10.26 3.27
N LYS A 18 17.61 10.43 2.49
CA LYS A 18 18.47 11.63 2.55
C LYS A 18 17.70 12.89 2.17
N GLN A 19 16.87 12.85 1.11
CA GLN A 19 16.02 13.97 0.71
C GLN A 19 14.91 14.22 1.74
N ILE A 20 14.28 13.16 2.26
CA ILE A 20 13.22 13.29 3.27
C ILE A 20 13.75 13.98 4.53
N ARG A 21 14.94 13.60 5.01
CA ARG A 21 15.58 14.21 6.19
C ARG A 21 15.87 15.71 6.04
N GLN A 22 15.93 16.23 4.82
CA GLN A 22 16.17 17.65 4.57
C GLN A 22 14.90 18.50 4.73
N ILE A 23 13.71 17.88 4.83
CA ILE A 23 12.44 18.61 4.96
C ILE A 23 12.32 19.18 6.38
N PRO A 24 12.17 20.51 6.53
CA PRO A 24 12.06 21.13 7.85
C PRO A 24 10.92 20.55 8.69
N GLY A 25 11.26 20.06 9.88
CA GLY A 25 10.30 19.54 10.86
C GLY A 25 9.94 18.06 10.69
N VAL A 26 10.28 17.41 9.57
CA VAL A 26 10.07 15.96 9.40
C VAL A 26 11.07 15.20 10.27
N VAL A 27 10.54 14.31 11.12
CA VAL A 27 11.34 13.54 12.09
C VAL A 27 11.36 12.04 11.79
N GLY A 28 10.49 11.58 10.91
CA GLY A 28 10.34 10.16 10.64
C GLY A 28 9.55 9.86 9.38
N VAL A 29 9.41 8.57 9.10
CA VAL A 29 8.68 8.05 7.96
C VAL A 29 7.62 7.05 8.39
N ILE A 30 6.59 6.93 7.56
CA ILE A 30 5.63 5.84 7.58
C ILE A 30 5.91 4.98 6.33
N THR A 31 5.97 3.67 6.46
CA THR A 31 6.44 2.80 5.37
C THR A 31 5.75 1.42 5.39
N THR A 32 6.17 0.51 4.51
CA THR A 32 5.66 -0.86 4.43
C THR A 32 6.72 -1.79 3.84
N LEU A 33 6.63 -3.09 4.12
CA LEU A 33 7.41 -4.13 3.43
C LEU A 33 6.69 -4.51 2.13
N TYR A 34 6.98 -3.75 1.07
CA TYR A 34 6.29 -3.83 -0.21
C TYR A 34 6.50 -5.14 -0.98
N ASP A 35 7.58 -5.88 -0.67
CA ASP A 35 7.92 -7.14 -1.31
C ASP A 35 7.28 -8.37 -0.68
N ILE A 36 6.48 -8.20 0.39
CA ILE A 36 5.78 -9.29 1.05
C ILE A 36 4.30 -9.29 0.59
N PRO A 37 3.81 -10.39 -0.02
CA PRO A 37 2.42 -10.50 -0.43
C PRO A 37 1.43 -10.27 0.72
N ALA A 38 0.22 -9.82 0.38
CA ALA A 38 -0.82 -9.62 1.39
C ALA A 38 -1.17 -10.94 2.10
N GLY A 39 -1.35 -10.89 3.42
CA GLY A 39 -1.66 -12.07 4.23
C GLY A 39 -0.45 -12.93 4.62
N GLU A 40 0.71 -12.74 4.00
CA GLU A 40 1.93 -13.43 4.42
C GLU A 40 2.52 -12.79 5.68
N LEU A 41 3.09 -13.63 6.54
CA LEU A 41 3.72 -13.21 7.79
C LEU A 41 4.90 -12.28 7.51
N TRP A 42 4.98 -11.14 8.19
CA TRP A 42 6.16 -10.29 8.19
C TRP A 42 7.21 -10.83 9.19
N PRO A 43 8.36 -11.31 8.71
CA PRO A 43 9.40 -11.84 9.60
C PRO A 43 10.00 -10.72 10.46
N LEU A 44 10.34 -11.06 11.71
CA LEU A 44 10.89 -10.10 12.67
C LEU A 44 12.19 -9.45 12.16
N ASP A 45 13.08 -10.24 11.56
CA ASP A 45 14.36 -9.76 11.01
C ASP A 45 14.15 -8.78 9.85
N ARG A 46 13.13 -8.99 9.02
CA ARG A 46 12.76 -8.06 7.94
C ARG A 46 12.31 -6.71 8.47
N ILE A 47 11.50 -6.71 9.53
CA ILE A 47 11.06 -5.48 10.22
C ILE A 47 12.25 -4.76 10.85
N GLN A 48 13.15 -5.50 11.51
CA GLN A 48 14.36 -4.95 12.11
C GLN A 48 15.30 -4.33 11.07
N ALA A 49 15.48 -4.98 9.92
CA ALA A 49 16.30 -4.46 8.83
C ALA A 49 15.72 -3.14 8.27
N LEU A 50 14.40 -3.07 8.06
CA LEU A 50 13.73 -1.85 7.62
C LEU A 50 13.90 -0.70 8.64
N LYS A 51 13.69 -1.00 9.93
CA LYS A 51 13.89 -0.03 11.01
C LYS A 51 15.32 0.48 11.05
N ALA A 52 16.31 -0.41 10.94
CA ALA A 52 17.73 -0.07 10.96
C ALA A 52 18.12 0.81 9.77
N GLU A 53 17.60 0.53 8.56
CA GLU A 53 17.83 1.36 7.37
C GLU A 53 17.36 2.81 7.62
N ILE A 54 16.14 2.97 8.12
CA ILE A 54 15.52 4.28 8.40
C ILE A 54 16.28 5.03 9.49
N GLU A 55 16.60 4.35 10.59
CA GLU A 55 17.32 4.95 11.73
C GLU A 55 18.76 5.32 11.37
N SER A 56 19.42 4.54 10.50
CA SER A 56 20.75 4.88 10.00
C SER A 56 20.77 6.16 9.16
N ALA A 57 19.65 6.51 8.52
CA ALA A 57 19.48 7.78 7.83
C ALA A 57 19.21 8.96 8.79
N GLY A 58 18.97 8.69 10.07
CA GLY A 58 18.64 9.68 11.10
C GLY A 58 17.17 10.05 11.14
N LEU A 59 16.28 9.14 10.72
CA LEU A 59 14.83 9.29 10.77
C LEU A 59 14.21 8.21 11.69
N GLU A 60 13.03 8.48 12.24
CA GLU A 60 12.28 7.49 13.02
C GLU A 60 11.33 6.67 12.12
N LEU A 61 11.33 5.34 12.27
CA LEU A 61 10.22 4.51 11.78
C LEU A 61 8.97 4.77 12.64
N SER A 62 8.11 5.68 12.19
CA SER A 62 7.00 6.23 13.00
C SER A 62 5.72 5.40 12.92
N GLY A 63 5.63 4.48 11.95
CA GLY A 63 4.53 3.53 11.82
C GLY A 63 4.52 2.84 10.47
N ILE A 64 3.54 1.96 10.28
CA ILE A 64 3.37 1.19 9.05
C ILE A 64 2.10 1.61 8.32
N GLU A 65 2.22 1.87 7.02
CA GLU A 65 1.12 2.07 6.08
C GLU A 65 1.50 1.41 4.74
N SER A 66 1.10 0.17 4.49
CA SER A 66 0.11 -0.63 5.23
C SER A 66 0.59 -2.04 5.53
N VAL A 67 -0.02 -2.68 6.54
CA VAL A 67 -0.09 -4.16 6.58
C VAL A 67 -1.35 -4.54 5.81
N ASN A 68 -1.18 -5.13 4.62
CA ASN A 68 -2.30 -5.38 3.73
C ASN A 68 -3.17 -6.54 4.22
N ILE A 69 -4.49 -6.32 4.26
CA ILE A 69 -5.47 -7.34 4.63
C ILE A 69 -5.75 -8.24 3.42
N HIS A 70 -5.61 -9.55 3.64
CA HIS A 70 -5.88 -10.56 2.61
C HIS A 70 -7.37 -10.63 2.26
N ASP A 71 -7.70 -10.88 0.98
CA ASP A 71 -9.08 -10.92 0.50
C ASP A 71 -9.93 -12.01 1.16
N SER A 72 -9.36 -13.16 1.55
CA SER A 72 -10.10 -14.18 2.32
C SER A 72 -10.65 -13.63 3.64
N ILE A 73 -9.96 -12.68 4.29
CA ILE A 73 -10.47 -12.02 5.51
C ILE A 73 -11.66 -11.12 5.15
N LYS A 74 -11.53 -10.34 4.08
CA LYS A 74 -12.56 -9.42 3.60
C LYS A 74 -13.83 -10.12 3.13
N ILE A 75 -13.68 -11.21 2.38
CA ILE A 75 -14.77 -12.07 1.87
C ILE A 75 -15.36 -12.93 2.99
N GLY A 76 -14.56 -13.26 4.01
CA GLY A 76 -14.95 -14.19 5.07
C GLY A 76 -14.84 -15.66 4.66
N SER A 77 -13.99 -16.01 3.70
CA SER A 77 -13.74 -17.38 3.25
C SER A 77 -13.12 -18.26 4.35
N PRO A 78 -13.21 -19.60 4.25
CA PRO A 78 -12.66 -20.52 5.27
C PRO A 78 -11.17 -20.30 5.59
N ASP A 79 -10.36 -19.94 4.59
CA ASP A 79 -8.91 -19.71 4.76
C ASP A 79 -8.57 -18.44 5.57
N ARG A 80 -9.57 -17.60 5.91
CA ARG A 80 -9.35 -16.36 6.67
C ARG A 80 -8.62 -16.59 7.98
N GLU A 81 -8.84 -17.72 8.65
CA GLU A 81 -8.26 -18.02 9.96
C GLU A 81 -6.72 -18.03 9.88
N LYS A 82 -6.15 -18.67 8.85
CA LYS A 82 -4.71 -18.66 8.57
C LYS A 82 -4.19 -17.22 8.42
N TYR A 83 -4.88 -16.40 7.63
CA TYR A 83 -4.42 -15.03 7.36
C TYR A 83 -4.60 -14.11 8.56
N ILE A 84 -5.61 -14.34 9.41
CA ILE A 84 -5.80 -13.65 10.68
C ILE A 84 -4.64 -13.99 11.63
N GLU A 85 -4.26 -15.27 11.74
CA GLU A 85 -3.10 -15.72 12.53
C GLU A 85 -1.81 -15.02 12.08
N ASN A 86 -1.52 -15.03 10.76
CA ASN A 86 -0.37 -14.33 10.20
C ASN A 86 -0.40 -12.81 10.48
N TYR A 87 -1.58 -12.20 10.40
CA TYR A 87 -1.75 -10.76 10.67
C TYR A 87 -1.48 -10.45 12.15
N ILE A 88 -2.00 -11.26 13.07
CA ILE A 88 -1.74 -11.14 14.51
C ILE A 88 -0.23 -11.27 14.79
N GLU A 89 0.43 -12.31 14.27
CA GLU A 89 1.86 -12.51 14.49
C GLU A 89 2.70 -11.38 13.87
N THR A 90 2.28 -10.83 12.73
CA THR A 90 2.88 -9.62 12.15
C THR A 90 2.77 -8.42 13.09
N LEU A 91 1.59 -8.17 13.68
CA LEU A 91 1.41 -7.08 14.65
C LEU A 91 2.26 -7.30 15.92
N GLU A 92 2.38 -8.53 16.40
CA GLU A 92 3.26 -8.86 17.52
C GLU A 92 4.73 -8.59 17.18
N ASN A 93 5.19 -8.96 15.99
CA ASN A 93 6.56 -8.70 15.53
C ASN A 93 6.84 -7.19 15.37
N LEU A 94 5.88 -6.43 14.85
CA LEU A 94 5.95 -4.96 14.82
C LEU A 94 6.05 -4.38 16.24
N GLY A 95 5.25 -4.89 17.18
CA GLY A 95 5.28 -4.51 18.59
C GLY A 95 6.63 -4.80 19.26
N LYS A 96 7.25 -5.96 18.98
CA LYS A 96 8.61 -6.31 19.45
C LYS A 96 9.68 -5.31 18.95
N CYS A 97 9.46 -4.70 17.79
CA CYS A 97 10.32 -3.66 17.22
C CYS A 97 9.98 -2.23 17.69
N GLY A 98 9.02 -2.08 18.61
CA GLY A 98 8.58 -0.79 19.16
C GLY A 98 7.68 0.00 18.21
N ILE A 99 7.12 -0.63 17.18
CA ILE A 99 6.21 0.00 16.21
C ILE A 99 4.79 -0.15 16.73
N ASN A 100 4.13 0.96 17.03
CA ASN A 100 2.84 0.99 17.72
C ASN A 100 1.71 1.66 16.90
N MET A 101 1.99 1.99 15.65
CA MET A 101 1.01 2.56 14.73
C MET A 101 1.02 1.75 13.44
N VAL A 102 -0.15 1.21 13.09
CA VAL A 102 -0.40 0.48 11.85
C VAL A 102 -1.67 1.05 11.22
N CYS A 103 -1.52 1.61 10.03
CA CYS A 103 -2.61 2.00 9.17
C CYS A 103 -2.95 0.85 8.22
N TYR A 104 -4.24 0.61 8.04
CA TYR A 104 -4.79 -0.43 7.16
C TYR A 104 -6.12 0.04 6.58
N ASN A 105 -6.62 -0.68 5.59
CA ASN A 105 -7.96 -0.47 5.03
C ASN A 105 -8.68 -1.82 4.81
N PHE A 106 -9.98 -1.76 4.57
CA PHE A 106 -10.83 -2.94 4.31
C PHE A 106 -11.60 -2.79 2.98
N MET A 107 -10.99 -2.12 1.99
CA MET A 107 -11.63 -1.87 0.70
C MET A 107 -11.64 -3.16 -0.15
N PRO A 108 -12.77 -3.52 -0.78
CA PRO A 108 -12.88 -4.71 -1.60
C PRO A 108 -12.26 -4.48 -2.98
N VAL A 109 -11.50 -5.46 -3.47
CA VAL A 109 -10.87 -5.51 -4.81
C VAL A 109 -9.83 -4.40 -5.07
N PHE A 110 -10.23 -3.12 -5.02
CA PHE A 110 -9.36 -1.96 -5.25
C PHE A 110 -9.12 -1.18 -3.97
N ASP A 111 -7.85 -0.90 -3.67
CA ASP A 111 -7.46 -0.04 -2.55
C ASP A 111 -7.79 1.44 -2.83
N TRP A 112 -7.59 1.93 -4.05
CA TRP A 112 -7.96 3.29 -4.42
C TRP A 112 -8.20 3.40 -5.91
N THR A 113 -9.08 4.30 -6.32
CA THR A 113 -9.53 4.45 -7.70
C THR A 113 -9.28 5.86 -8.22
N ARG A 114 -8.62 6.00 -9.36
CA ARG A 114 -8.43 7.25 -10.11
C ARG A 114 -8.65 7.00 -11.59
N THR A 115 -9.29 7.94 -12.28
CA THR A 115 -9.55 7.84 -13.74
C THR A 115 -8.48 8.55 -14.57
N ASP A 116 -7.69 9.42 -13.94
CA ASP A 116 -6.58 10.12 -14.57
C ASP A 116 -5.47 10.29 -13.53
N LEU A 117 -4.28 9.76 -13.83
CA LEU A 117 -3.10 9.82 -12.95
C LEU A 117 -2.25 11.08 -13.17
N ALA A 118 -2.54 11.89 -14.19
CA ALA A 118 -1.73 13.05 -14.56
C ALA A 118 -2.56 14.21 -15.14
N LYS A 119 -3.72 14.51 -14.54
CA LYS A 119 -4.62 15.57 -15.01
C LYS A 119 -3.96 16.93 -14.87
N VAL A 120 -3.70 17.60 -15.99
CA VAL A 120 -3.05 18.93 -16.00
C VAL A 120 -4.01 20.01 -15.48
N ARG A 121 -3.48 20.88 -14.63
CA ARG A 121 -4.18 22.06 -14.08
C ARG A 121 -3.76 23.34 -14.81
N ALA A 122 -4.50 24.41 -14.57
CA ALA A 122 -4.28 25.70 -15.24
C ALA A 122 -2.88 26.30 -14.97
N ASP A 123 -2.23 25.91 -13.86
CA ASP A 123 -0.88 26.33 -13.49
C ASP A 123 0.23 25.41 -14.07
N GLY A 124 -0.14 24.38 -14.84
CA GLY A 124 0.79 23.41 -15.43
C GLY A 124 1.13 22.21 -14.54
N SER A 125 0.68 22.17 -13.28
CA SER A 125 0.85 21.01 -12.42
C SER A 125 -0.05 19.84 -12.83
N THR A 126 0.33 18.62 -12.46
CA THR A 126 -0.50 17.41 -12.63
C THR A 126 -1.11 16.98 -11.31
N VAL A 127 -2.35 16.48 -11.35
CA VAL A 127 -3.03 15.91 -10.17
C VAL A 127 -3.65 14.55 -10.50
N LEU A 128 -3.89 13.75 -9.47
CA LEU A 128 -4.76 12.58 -9.57
C LEU A 128 -6.22 13.06 -9.62
N ALA A 129 -7.04 12.48 -10.51
CA ALA A 129 -8.45 12.81 -10.62
C ALA A 129 -9.35 11.59 -10.68
N TYR A 130 -10.62 11.82 -10.36
CA TYR A 130 -11.70 10.84 -10.44
C TYR A 130 -12.87 11.43 -11.22
N ASP A 131 -13.46 10.65 -12.12
CA ASP A 131 -14.62 11.02 -12.94
C ASP A 131 -15.59 9.84 -12.96
N GLN A 132 -16.77 10.02 -12.38
CA GLN A 132 -17.77 8.95 -12.26
C GLN A 132 -18.23 8.45 -13.64
N SER A 133 -18.38 9.33 -14.63
CA SER A 133 -18.86 8.94 -15.95
C SER A 133 -17.87 8.03 -16.70
N VAL A 134 -16.57 8.20 -16.43
CA VAL A 134 -15.53 7.31 -16.98
C VAL A 134 -15.63 5.94 -16.32
N VAL A 135 -15.80 5.90 -14.99
CA VAL A 135 -15.96 4.65 -14.24
C VAL A 135 -17.21 3.88 -14.70
N ASP A 136 -18.34 4.57 -14.89
CA ASP A 136 -19.59 3.95 -15.33
C ASP A 136 -19.52 3.37 -16.75
N ALA A 137 -18.63 3.92 -17.59
CA ALA A 137 -18.50 3.54 -18.99
C ALA A 137 -17.39 2.50 -19.25
N ILE A 138 -16.46 2.32 -18.31
CA ILE A 138 -15.26 1.50 -18.54
C ILE A 138 -15.43 0.08 -17.99
N ASP A 139 -15.01 -0.90 -18.78
CA ASP A 139 -14.85 -2.28 -18.31
C ASP A 139 -13.74 -2.31 -17.24
N PRO A 140 -13.95 -2.93 -16.05
CA PRO A 140 -12.95 -3.02 -15.00
C PRO A 140 -11.56 -3.53 -15.45
N GLN A 141 -11.50 -4.45 -16.41
CA GLN A 141 -10.23 -4.96 -16.95
C GLN A 141 -9.56 -3.94 -17.87
N THR A 142 -10.34 -3.16 -18.61
CA THR A 142 -9.81 -2.05 -19.42
C THR A 142 -9.29 -0.93 -18.51
N PHE A 143 -10.04 -0.61 -17.46
CA PHE A 143 -9.64 0.36 -16.43
C PHE A 143 -8.30 -0.02 -15.79
N PHE A 144 -8.14 -1.30 -15.46
CA PHE A 144 -6.88 -1.82 -14.93
C PHE A 144 -5.69 -1.62 -15.88
N ASN A 145 -5.83 -2.03 -17.15
CA ASN A 145 -4.77 -1.92 -18.14
C ASN A 145 -4.37 -0.45 -18.39
N GLN A 146 -5.35 0.45 -18.42
CA GLN A 146 -5.12 1.88 -18.59
C GLN A 146 -4.41 2.49 -17.38
N THR A 147 -4.83 2.14 -16.16
CA THR A 147 -4.21 2.65 -14.94
C THR A 147 -2.75 2.20 -14.84
N THR A 148 -2.46 0.93 -15.15
CA THR A 148 -1.10 0.38 -15.14
C THR A 148 -0.22 1.00 -16.22
N SER A 149 -0.72 1.15 -17.45
CA SER A 149 0.04 1.80 -18.53
C SER A 149 0.32 3.28 -18.26
N SER A 150 -0.54 3.93 -17.47
CA SER A 150 -0.41 5.35 -17.08
C SER A 150 0.47 5.56 -15.84
N SER A 151 1.02 4.49 -15.23
CA SER A 151 1.83 4.60 -14.01
C SER A 151 3.28 5.04 -14.24
N ASN A 152 3.66 5.34 -15.50
CA ASN A 152 5.04 5.68 -15.89
C ASN A 152 6.09 4.63 -15.46
N GLY A 153 5.69 3.35 -15.40
CA GLY A 153 6.58 2.24 -15.02
C GLY A 153 6.76 2.06 -13.51
N PHE A 154 6.07 2.84 -12.69
CA PHE A 154 6.07 2.64 -11.23
C PHE A 154 5.09 1.54 -10.83
N ALA A 155 5.51 0.74 -9.84
CA ALA A 155 4.59 -0.11 -9.10
C ALA A 155 3.65 0.79 -8.28
N MET A 156 2.35 0.58 -8.42
CA MET A 156 1.33 1.36 -7.73
C MET A 156 0.92 0.64 -6.44
N PRO A 157 1.07 1.27 -5.26
CA PRO A 157 0.65 0.67 -4.00
C PRO A 157 -0.85 0.35 -3.99
N GLY A 158 -1.24 -0.86 -3.58
CA GLY A 158 -2.63 -1.32 -3.62
C GLY A 158 -3.10 -1.80 -5.00
N TRP A 159 -2.20 -1.84 -5.98
CA TRP A 159 -2.39 -2.36 -7.34
C TRP A 159 -1.28 -3.36 -7.66
N GLU A 160 -1.03 -4.28 -6.73
CA GLU A 160 0.04 -5.29 -6.84
C GLU A 160 -0.30 -6.31 -7.95
N PRO A 161 0.65 -6.64 -8.86
CA PRO A 161 0.37 -7.50 -10.03
C PRO A 161 -0.29 -8.85 -9.70
N GLU A 162 0.03 -9.42 -8.55
CA GLU A 162 -0.54 -10.68 -8.07
C GLU A 162 -2.05 -10.58 -7.83
N ARG A 163 -2.54 -9.51 -7.18
CA ARG A 163 -3.98 -9.26 -7.00
C ARG A 163 -4.70 -9.08 -8.35
N LEU A 164 -3.99 -8.48 -9.30
CA LEU A 164 -4.54 -8.07 -10.59
C LEU A 164 -4.66 -9.24 -11.57
N ALA A 165 -3.77 -10.23 -11.47
CA ALA A 165 -3.89 -11.50 -12.19
C ALA A 165 -5.22 -12.21 -11.90
N HIS A 166 -5.73 -12.04 -10.68
CA HIS A 166 -6.95 -12.69 -10.18
C HIS A 166 -8.16 -11.74 -10.10
N VAL A 167 -8.13 -10.56 -10.72
CA VAL A 167 -9.16 -9.52 -10.51
C VAL A 167 -10.58 -10.01 -10.85
N LYS A 168 -10.75 -10.83 -11.90
CA LYS A 168 -12.06 -11.41 -12.26
C LYS A 168 -12.57 -12.37 -11.20
N GLU A 169 -11.69 -13.24 -10.72
CA GLU A 169 -12.00 -14.21 -9.66
C GLU A 169 -12.37 -13.49 -8.36
N LEU A 170 -11.68 -12.37 -8.06
CA LEU A 170 -12.04 -11.52 -6.94
C LEU A 170 -13.44 -10.92 -7.12
N PHE A 171 -13.76 -10.31 -8.27
CA PHE A 171 -15.12 -9.79 -8.50
C PHE A 171 -16.21 -10.85 -8.30
N ASP A 172 -15.98 -12.08 -8.80
CA ASP A 172 -16.92 -13.18 -8.60
C ASP A 172 -17.01 -13.61 -7.13
N ALA A 173 -15.87 -13.68 -6.42
CA ALA A 173 -15.83 -14.06 -5.01
C ALA A 173 -16.48 -13.03 -4.07
N TYR A 174 -16.43 -11.75 -4.43
CA TYR A 174 -17.07 -10.66 -3.67
C TYR A 174 -18.55 -10.46 -4.00
N LYS A 175 -19.09 -11.13 -5.02
CA LYS A 175 -20.44 -10.88 -5.54
C LYS A 175 -21.56 -11.05 -4.50
N ASP A 176 -21.39 -12.02 -3.61
CA ASP A 176 -22.38 -12.37 -2.59
C ASP A 176 -22.01 -11.85 -1.18
N VAL A 177 -20.97 -11.01 -1.08
CA VAL A 177 -20.54 -10.37 0.17
C VAL A 177 -21.37 -9.10 0.39
N SER A 178 -22.12 -9.05 1.50
CA SER A 178 -23.04 -7.96 1.86
C SER A 178 -22.57 -7.15 3.06
#